data_AF-A0A521GTB2-F1
#
_entry.id   AF-A0A521GTB2-F1
#
_cell.length_a   1.000
_cell.length_b   1.000
_cell.length_c   1.000
_cell.angle_alpha   90.00
_cell.angle_beta   90.00
_cell.angle_gamma   90.00
#
_symmetry.space_group_name_H-M   'P 1'
#
loop_
_entity.id
_entity.type
_entity.pdbx_description
1 polymer ?
#
loop_
_entity_poly.entity_id
_entity_poly.type
_entity_poly.pdbx_seq_one_letter_code
_entity_poly.pdbx_strand_id
1 'polypeptide(L)'
;MGTRWLAVVFLALGLFPVTGIAQEQDIIGMSFFGDLYSIQSSTGQVFYLGFTPVLGSTNAMAKDSGGRIFVAGHVALGGPSGIALFNPDRADLTLAAQVPLDDIRGIAFGLGDVLYAIQDEGVDLLYTIDLATGTAQLVGSTGLGSIQSLAFAGGVLYAYANFDTASAPSGLMILNTATGMATDVNPSIDAFSGEFQTLCFNRTGVLYAGSSVLATIDTATGKRHWIVDLPVDVRAMEFLEPISYPMRLMVLGPCPGTLRAALTGASPRDRIAFLYSVGSSGPFTIPSGPCAGTQVELGASVALGVMSNVGELGNARSVYFPVPAGACGQLRIQALNLTTCEISNVVLID
;
A
#
# COMPACT_ATOMS: atom_id res chain seq x y z
N MET A 1 37.71 56.36 -39.44
CA MET A 1 36.27 56.07 -39.48
C MET A 1 36.08 54.64 -39.00
N GLY A 2 35.64 54.47 -37.75
CA GLY A 2 35.62 53.18 -37.06
C GLY A 2 34.32 52.44 -37.26
N THR A 3 34.40 51.19 -37.70
CA THR A 3 33.29 50.24 -37.83
C THR A 3 33.24 49.37 -36.57
N ARG A 4 32.17 49.52 -35.78
CA ARG A 4 31.83 48.66 -34.64
C ARG A 4 31.07 47.43 -35.14
N TRP A 5 31.54 46.23 -34.80
CA TRP A 5 30.77 44.99 -34.97
C TRP A 5 30.03 44.67 -33.66
N LEU A 6 28.70 44.61 -33.72
CA LEU A 6 27.84 44.08 -32.67
C LEU A 6 27.87 42.54 -32.76
N ALA A 7 28.34 41.87 -31.72
CA ALA A 7 28.15 40.44 -31.54
C ALA A 7 26.77 40.21 -30.90
N VAL A 8 25.84 39.63 -31.65
CA VAL A 8 24.55 39.15 -31.14
C VAL A 8 24.77 37.74 -30.60
N VAL A 9 24.75 37.60 -29.27
CA VAL A 9 24.74 36.30 -28.60
C VAL A 9 23.30 35.78 -28.60
N PHE A 10 23.04 34.74 -29.38
CA PHE A 10 21.80 33.96 -29.28
C PHE A 10 21.91 33.04 -28.05
N LEU A 11 21.22 33.40 -26.97
CA LEU A 11 20.98 32.47 -25.87
C LEU A 11 19.86 31.51 -26.30
N ALA A 12 20.24 30.29 -26.71
CA ALA A 12 19.28 29.22 -26.91
C ALA A 12 18.78 28.75 -25.54
N LEU A 13 17.64 29.30 -25.10
CA LEU A 13 16.85 28.74 -24.00
C LEU A 13 16.31 27.39 -24.46
N GLY A 14 17.06 26.32 -24.16
CA GLY A 14 16.57 24.95 -24.28
C GLY A 14 15.39 24.76 -23.33
N LEU A 15 14.17 24.78 -23.89
CA LEU A 15 12.99 24.26 -23.23
C LEU A 15 13.16 22.75 -23.12
N PHE A 16 13.75 22.28 -22.03
CA PHE A 16 13.61 20.89 -21.64
C PHE A 16 12.15 20.70 -21.20
N PRO A 17 11.39 19.75 -21.77
CA PRO A 17 10.11 19.39 -21.20
C PRO A 17 10.39 18.90 -19.78
N VAL A 18 9.91 19.65 -18.79
CA VAL A 18 9.77 19.13 -17.43
C VAL A 18 8.66 18.08 -17.54
N THR A 19 9.04 16.85 -17.86
CA THR A 19 8.16 15.70 -17.64
C THR A 19 8.03 15.61 -16.13
N GLY A 20 6.98 16.24 -15.59
CA GLY A 20 6.55 15.97 -14.23
C GLY A 20 6.20 14.50 -14.19
N ILE A 21 7.09 13.69 -13.62
CA ILE A 21 6.75 12.32 -13.28
C ILE A 21 5.61 12.48 -12.27
N ALA A 22 4.40 12.10 -12.67
CA ALA A 22 3.27 12.03 -11.75
C ALA A 22 3.76 11.18 -10.56
N GLN A 23 3.79 11.77 -9.37
CA GLN A 23 4.29 11.05 -8.21
C GLN A 23 3.24 9.99 -7.84
N GLU A 24 3.60 8.72 -8.03
CA GLU A 24 2.72 7.60 -7.76
C GLU A 24 2.39 7.55 -6.26
N GLN A 25 1.12 7.34 -5.93
CA GLN A 25 0.76 6.87 -4.59
C GLN A 25 1.26 5.44 -4.47
N ASP A 26 2.27 5.26 -3.64
CA ASP A 26 3.14 4.08 -3.61
C ASP A 26 2.93 3.23 -2.35
N ILE A 27 2.22 3.76 -1.35
CA ILE A 27 1.84 3.03 -0.14
C ILE A 27 0.34 2.68 -0.21
N ILE A 28 0.02 1.43 0.10
CA ILE A 28 -1.32 1.01 0.50
C ILE A 28 -1.38 1.01 2.03
N GLY A 29 -2.39 1.65 2.60
CA GLY A 29 -2.60 1.77 4.03
C GLY A 29 -4.00 1.33 4.43
N MET A 30 -4.16 0.87 5.67
CA MET A 30 -5.43 0.41 6.22
C MET A 30 -5.63 0.91 7.66
N SER A 31 -6.84 1.35 8.00
CA SER A 31 -7.21 1.73 9.37
C SER A 31 -7.54 0.51 10.24
N PHE A 32 -7.66 0.74 11.55
CA PHE A 32 -8.10 -0.30 12.48
C PHE A 32 -9.38 -1.03 12.05
N PHE A 33 -10.32 -0.30 11.45
CA PHE A 33 -11.60 -0.87 11.03
C PHE A 33 -11.59 -1.43 9.61
N GLY A 34 -10.47 -1.38 8.87
CA GLY A 34 -10.39 -1.92 7.51
C GLY A 34 -10.72 -0.90 6.42
N ASP A 35 -10.74 0.40 6.73
CA ASP A 35 -10.74 1.44 5.70
C ASP A 35 -9.42 1.41 4.95
N LEU A 36 -9.47 1.36 3.63
CA LEU A 36 -8.32 1.26 2.74
C LEU A 36 -7.99 2.63 2.14
N TYR A 37 -6.70 2.95 2.07
CA TYR A 37 -6.19 4.21 1.55
C TYR A 37 -4.96 3.97 0.68
N SER A 38 -4.82 4.73 -0.39
CA SER A 38 -3.53 4.95 -1.03
C SER A 38 -2.89 6.21 -0.46
N ILE A 39 -1.61 6.11 -0.13
CA ILE A 39 -0.83 7.16 0.53
C ILE A 39 0.39 7.44 -0.32
N GLN A 40 0.71 8.71 -0.53
CA GLN A 40 1.93 9.12 -1.20
C GLN A 40 3.08 9.24 -0.20
N SER A 41 4.13 8.42 -0.32
CA SER A 41 5.21 8.35 0.65
C SER A 41 5.98 9.67 0.83
N SER A 42 6.06 10.51 -0.19
CA SER A 42 6.83 11.76 -0.16
C SER A 42 6.08 12.95 0.45
N THR A 43 4.75 12.92 0.46
CA THR A 43 3.90 14.04 0.90
C THR A 43 2.91 13.66 1.99
N GLY A 44 2.70 12.36 2.21
CA GLY A 44 1.62 11.76 3.01
C GLY A 44 0.21 12.13 2.55
N GLN A 45 0.04 12.54 1.30
CA GLN A 45 -1.29 12.74 0.73
C GLN A 45 -2.08 11.42 0.70
N VAL A 46 -3.26 11.44 1.31
CA VAL A 46 -4.12 10.27 1.48
C VAL A 46 -5.29 10.30 0.51
N PHE A 47 -5.57 9.16 -0.10
CA PHE A 47 -6.78 8.94 -0.88
C PHE A 47 -7.50 7.69 -0.42
N TYR A 48 -8.72 7.84 0.08
CA TYR A 48 -9.56 6.70 0.45
C TYR A 48 -9.87 5.82 -0.77
N LEU A 49 -9.84 4.50 -0.62
CA LEU A 49 -10.13 3.55 -1.69
C LEU A 49 -11.44 2.83 -1.43
N GLY A 50 -11.71 2.49 -0.17
CA GLY A 50 -12.95 1.87 0.28
C GLY A 50 -12.74 1.09 1.56
N PHE A 51 -13.43 -0.04 1.72
CA PHE A 51 -13.49 -0.78 2.96
C PHE A 51 -13.50 -2.29 2.68
N THR A 52 -12.80 -3.08 3.50
CA THR A 52 -12.70 -4.53 3.37
C THR A 52 -13.23 -5.25 4.62
N PRO A 53 -14.40 -5.93 4.59
CA PRO A 53 -15.05 -6.50 5.78
C PRO A 53 -14.47 -7.84 6.28
N VAL A 54 -13.35 -8.31 5.73
CA VAL A 54 -12.91 -9.71 5.92
C VAL A 54 -12.35 -9.96 7.31
N LEU A 55 -11.71 -8.95 7.89
CA LEU A 55 -11.27 -8.95 9.27
C LEU A 55 -12.15 -7.99 10.07
N GLY A 56 -12.46 -8.36 11.32
CA GLY A 56 -13.15 -7.49 12.27
C GLY A 56 -12.31 -6.29 12.71
N SER A 57 -10.98 -6.42 12.68
CA SER A 57 -10.04 -5.30 12.78
C SER A 57 -8.76 -5.59 11.99
N THR A 58 -7.95 -4.56 11.75
CA THR A 58 -6.62 -4.71 11.16
C THR A 58 -5.59 -3.95 11.95
N ASN A 59 -4.42 -4.58 12.14
CA ASN A 59 -3.36 -4.06 13.00
C ASN A 59 -1.97 -4.13 12.36
N ALA A 60 -1.76 -4.94 11.32
CA ALA A 60 -0.46 -5.04 10.69
C ALA A 60 -0.55 -5.49 9.24
N MET A 61 0.49 -5.15 8.46
CA MET A 61 0.65 -5.59 7.07
C MET A 61 2.11 -5.88 6.79
N ALA A 62 2.38 -6.90 5.98
CA ALA A 62 3.74 -7.21 5.53
C ALA A 62 3.72 -7.87 4.16
N LYS A 63 4.78 -7.61 3.39
CA LYS A 63 5.04 -8.21 2.09
C LYS A 63 6.05 -9.34 2.17
N ASP A 64 5.79 -10.44 1.45
CA ASP A 64 6.73 -11.54 1.30
C ASP A 64 7.73 -11.31 0.14
N SER A 65 8.68 -12.22 -0.05
CA SER A 65 9.68 -12.13 -1.12
C SER A 65 9.10 -12.21 -2.54
N GLY A 66 7.87 -12.73 -2.68
CA GLY A 66 7.11 -12.78 -3.93
C GLY A 66 6.29 -11.52 -4.22
N GLY A 67 6.31 -10.54 -3.32
CA GLY A 67 5.53 -9.30 -3.45
C GLY A 67 4.07 -9.43 -3.04
N ARG A 68 3.66 -10.56 -2.44
CA ARG A 68 2.31 -10.74 -1.90
C ARG A 68 2.20 -10.01 -0.57
N ILE A 69 1.10 -9.28 -0.38
CA ILE A 69 0.86 -8.47 0.81
C ILE A 69 -0.13 -9.22 1.70
N PHE A 70 0.24 -9.41 2.96
CA PHE A 70 -0.59 -10.03 3.97
C PHE A 70 -0.98 -9.00 5.02
N VAL A 71 -2.18 -9.12 5.55
CA VAL A 71 -2.76 -8.25 6.58
C VAL A 71 -3.14 -9.12 7.78
N ALA A 72 -2.79 -8.67 8.98
CA ALA A 72 -3.16 -9.32 10.22
C ALA A 72 -4.15 -8.47 11.03
N GLY A 73 -5.03 -9.15 11.75
CA GLY A 73 -5.96 -8.57 12.72
C GLY A 73 -7.01 -9.58 13.14
N HIS A 74 -8.01 -9.17 13.91
CA HIS A 74 -9.03 -10.10 14.39
C HIS A 74 -9.95 -10.59 13.27
N VAL A 75 -10.27 -11.89 13.21
CA VAL A 75 -11.30 -12.39 12.28
C VAL A 75 -12.67 -11.81 12.63
N ALA A 76 -12.98 -11.75 13.91
CA ALA A 76 -14.10 -11.01 14.48
C ALA A 76 -13.59 -10.24 15.69
N LEU A 77 -14.04 -9.01 15.91
CA LEU A 77 -13.57 -8.15 17.01
C LEU A 77 -13.57 -8.90 18.35
N GLY A 78 -12.41 -8.95 19.01
CA GLY A 78 -12.21 -9.65 20.28
C GLY A 78 -12.14 -11.19 20.19
N GLY A 79 -12.11 -11.73 18.97
CA GLY A 79 -11.87 -13.15 18.69
C GLY A 79 -10.42 -13.42 18.25
N PRO A 80 -10.14 -14.65 17.77
CA PRO A 80 -8.80 -14.98 17.30
C PRO A 80 -8.40 -14.14 16.09
N SER A 81 -7.10 -13.92 15.95
CA SER A 81 -6.48 -13.28 14.80
C SER A 81 -6.57 -14.15 13.54
N GLY A 82 -6.58 -13.47 12.41
CA GLY A 82 -6.46 -14.04 11.08
C GLY A 82 -5.37 -13.33 10.29
N ILE A 83 -4.77 -14.05 9.36
CA ILE A 83 -3.91 -13.52 8.32
C ILE A 83 -4.69 -13.57 7.01
N ALA A 84 -4.86 -12.44 6.36
CA ALA A 84 -5.54 -12.31 5.08
C ALA A 84 -4.55 -11.88 3.98
N LEU A 85 -4.70 -12.43 2.78
CA LEU A 85 -3.99 -12.00 1.58
C LEU A 85 -4.71 -10.80 0.98
N PHE A 86 -3.99 -9.72 0.71
CA PHE A 86 -4.50 -8.53 0.01
C PHE A 86 -4.33 -8.65 -1.49
N ASN A 87 -5.42 -8.42 -2.23
CA ASN A 87 -5.41 -8.31 -3.67
C ASN A 87 -5.39 -6.82 -4.07
N PRO A 88 -4.27 -6.31 -4.62
CA PRO A 88 -4.18 -4.90 -5.00
C PRO A 88 -5.07 -4.54 -6.20
N ASP A 89 -5.46 -5.49 -7.05
CA ASP A 89 -6.33 -5.19 -8.20
C ASP A 89 -7.80 -5.10 -7.78
N ARG A 90 -8.22 -5.93 -6.81
CA ARG A 90 -9.58 -5.94 -6.27
C ARG A 90 -9.76 -5.09 -5.01
N ALA A 91 -8.66 -4.60 -4.44
CA ALA A 91 -8.65 -3.88 -3.18
C ALA A 91 -9.49 -4.61 -2.10
N ASP A 92 -9.36 -5.93 -2.06
CA ASP A 92 -10.05 -6.83 -1.15
C ASP A 92 -9.06 -7.75 -0.43
N LEU A 93 -9.59 -8.51 0.51
CA LEU A 93 -8.87 -9.44 1.35
C LEU A 93 -9.43 -10.85 1.14
N THR A 94 -8.58 -11.87 1.25
CA THR A 94 -9.00 -13.27 1.36
C THR A 94 -8.33 -13.87 2.58
N LEU A 95 -9.10 -14.46 3.50
CA LEU A 95 -8.53 -15.10 4.68
C LEU A 95 -7.60 -16.24 4.24
N ALA A 96 -6.32 -16.12 4.56
CA ALA A 96 -5.29 -17.11 4.25
C ALA A 96 -5.15 -18.13 5.38
N ALA A 97 -5.20 -17.67 6.63
CA ALA A 97 -5.16 -18.52 7.81
C ALA A 97 -5.88 -17.87 8.98
N GLN A 98 -6.52 -18.68 9.82
CA GLN A 98 -6.89 -18.28 11.18
C GLN A 98 -5.83 -18.84 12.13
N VAL A 99 -5.38 -18.03 13.08
CA VAL A 99 -4.28 -18.39 13.98
C VAL A 99 -4.75 -18.36 15.44
N PRO A 100 -4.19 -19.20 16.32
CA PRO A 100 -4.60 -19.28 17.73
C PRO A 100 -3.95 -18.19 18.58
N LEU A 101 -3.83 -16.98 18.03
CA LEU A 101 -3.33 -15.79 18.71
C LEU A 101 -4.48 -14.80 18.82
N ASP A 102 -4.53 -14.01 19.88
CA ASP A 102 -5.61 -13.05 20.09
C ASP A 102 -5.36 -11.77 19.28
N ASP A 103 -4.55 -10.84 19.79
CA ASP A 103 -4.24 -9.56 19.15
C ASP A 103 -2.82 -9.55 18.56
N ILE A 104 -2.74 -9.59 17.22
CA ILE A 104 -1.48 -9.43 16.50
C ILE A 104 -1.26 -7.94 16.19
N ARG A 105 -0.25 -7.35 16.82
CA ARG A 105 0.12 -5.93 16.62
C ARG A 105 1.04 -5.70 15.43
N GLY A 106 1.89 -6.68 15.09
CA GLY A 106 2.90 -6.52 14.03
C GLY A 106 3.16 -7.84 13.33
N ILE A 107 3.39 -7.80 12.01
CA ILE A 107 3.86 -8.94 11.22
C ILE A 107 5.02 -8.52 10.31
N ALA A 108 5.93 -9.45 10.00
CA ALA A 108 6.97 -9.25 8.99
C ALA A 108 7.46 -10.59 8.44
N PHE A 109 7.72 -10.66 7.14
CA PHE A 109 8.39 -11.82 6.53
C PHE A 109 9.90 -11.71 6.67
N GLY A 110 10.50 -12.71 7.34
CA GLY A 110 11.93 -12.84 7.51
C GLY A 110 12.62 -13.61 6.38
N LEU A 111 13.83 -14.10 6.66
CA LEU A 111 14.60 -14.90 5.72
C LEU A 111 13.85 -16.18 5.35
N GLY A 112 13.70 -16.46 4.05
CA GLY A 112 12.99 -17.64 3.56
C GLY A 112 11.48 -17.57 3.72
N ASP A 113 10.90 -16.36 3.79
CA ASP A 113 9.46 -16.11 3.97
C ASP A 113 8.88 -16.72 5.26
N VAL A 114 9.69 -16.79 6.32
CA VAL A 114 9.20 -17.08 7.67
C VAL A 114 8.38 -15.88 8.16
N LEU A 115 7.08 -16.05 8.39
CA LEU A 115 6.22 -15.00 8.90
C LEU A 115 6.38 -14.87 10.42
N TYR A 116 6.94 -13.75 10.87
CA TYR A 116 7.00 -13.38 12.28
C TYR A 116 5.78 -12.54 12.66
N ALA A 117 5.31 -12.70 13.89
CA ALA A 117 4.20 -11.94 14.46
C ALA A 117 4.47 -11.55 15.92
N ILE A 118 4.01 -10.36 16.30
CA ILE A 118 3.95 -9.91 17.69
C ILE A 118 2.53 -10.04 18.20
N GLN A 119 2.37 -10.77 19.30
CA GLN A 119 1.13 -10.83 20.05
C GLN A 119 1.16 -9.85 21.22
N ASP A 120 0.09 -9.07 21.38
CA ASP A 120 -0.15 -8.22 22.55
C ASP A 120 -0.41 -9.06 23.79
N GLU A 121 0.48 -8.96 24.76
CA GLU A 121 0.31 -9.49 26.11
C GLU A 121 0.94 -8.51 27.12
N GLY A 122 0.89 -8.83 28.43
CA GLY A 122 1.58 -8.01 29.43
C GLY A 122 3.09 -7.85 29.12
N VAL A 123 3.69 -8.86 28.50
CA VAL A 123 4.96 -8.75 27.78
C VAL A 123 4.75 -9.36 26.40
N ASP A 124 4.99 -8.58 25.36
CA ASP A 124 4.80 -8.99 23.98
C ASP A 124 5.67 -10.21 23.64
N LEU A 125 5.08 -11.15 22.91
CA LEU A 125 5.68 -12.41 22.53
C LEU A 125 5.89 -12.45 21.01
N LEU A 126 7.07 -12.90 20.59
CA LEU A 126 7.39 -13.15 19.18
C LEU A 126 7.01 -14.58 18.81
N TYR A 127 6.22 -14.72 17.74
CA TYR A 127 5.84 -15.99 17.15
C TYR A 127 6.31 -16.10 15.70
N THR A 128 6.45 -17.34 15.22
CA THR A 128 6.38 -17.64 13.78
C THR A 128 5.04 -18.26 13.43
N ILE A 129 4.50 -17.94 12.26
CA ILE A 129 3.23 -18.47 11.76
C ILE A 129 3.46 -19.27 10.48
N ASP A 130 2.95 -20.50 10.44
CA ASP A 130 2.83 -21.26 9.21
C ASP A 130 1.48 -20.96 8.53
N LEU A 131 1.53 -20.26 7.41
CA LEU A 131 0.34 -19.88 6.64
C LEU A 131 -0.43 -21.08 6.05
N ALA A 132 0.21 -22.23 5.85
CA ALA A 132 -0.46 -23.41 5.31
C ALA A 132 -1.34 -24.11 6.35
N THR A 133 -0.92 -24.08 7.62
CA THR A 133 -1.58 -24.78 8.72
C THR A 133 -2.30 -23.86 9.70
N GLY A 134 -2.00 -22.56 9.67
CA GLY A 134 -2.45 -21.59 10.67
C GLY A 134 -1.79 -21.78 12.04
N THR A 135 -0.76 -22.62 12.14
CA THR A 135 -0.08 -22.87 13.42
C THR A 135 0.85 -21.73 13.78
N ALA A 136 0.80 -21.32 15.05
CA ALA A 136 1.73 -20.35 15.63
C ALA A 136 2.70 -21.08 16.56
N GLN A 137 3.99 -20.79 16.43
CA GLN A 137 5.05 -21.33 17.28
C GLN A 137 5.75 -20.19 18.01
N LEU A 138 5.81 -20.28 19.34
CA LEU A 138 6.47 -19.28 20.16
C LEU A 138 7.98 -19.31 19.89
N VAL A 139 8.53 -18.15 19.54
CA VAL A 139 9.98 -17.92 19.46
C VAL A 139 10.51 -17.53 20.84
N GLY A 140 9.86 -16.55 21.47
CA GLY A 140 10.19 -16.13 22.83
C GLY A 140 9.65 -14.75 23.18
N SER A 141 9.94 -14.31 24.41
CA SER A 141 9.52 -13.01 24.92
C SER A 141 10.39 -11.89 24.36
N THR A 142 9.78 -10.76 24.03
CA THR A 142 10.51 -9.54 23.63
C THR A 142 11.14 -8.82 24.83
N GLY A 143 10.61 -9.05 26.04
CA GLY A 143 10.95 -8.29 27.24
C GLY A 143 10.28 -6.93 27.33
N LEU A 144 9.40 -6.58 26.38
CA LEU A 144 8.68 -5.30 26.28
C LEU A 144 7.17 -5.57 26.12
N GLY A 145 6.30 -4.68 26.59
CA GLY A 145 4.83 -4.78 26.42
C GLY A 145 4.24 -3.77 25.42
N SER A 146 5.11 -3.10 24.67
CA SER A 146 4.75 -1.94 23.86
C SER A 146 5.19 -2.01 22.40
N ILE A 147 5.60 -3.19 21.91
CA ILE A 147 5.89 -3.44 20.51
C ILE A 147 4.59 -3.37 19.71
N GLN A 148 4.57 -2.50 18.70
CA GLN A 148 3.36 -2.20 17.93
C GLN A 148 3.50 -2.48 16.45
N SER A 149 4.69 -2.83 15.97
CA SER A 149 4.93 -3.07 14.55
C SER A 149 6.21 -3.85 14.33
N LEU A 150 6.28 -4.53 13.18
CA LEU A 150 7.45 -5.25 12.72
C LEU A 150 7.80 -4.84 11.29
N ALA A 151 9.08 -4.91 10.93
CA ALA A 151 9.56 -4.87 9.56
C ALA A 151 10.88 -5.63 9.44
N PHE A 152 11.14 -6.27 8.31
CA PHE A 152 12.37 -7.04 8.11
C PHE A 152 13.16 -6.53 6.91
N ALA A 153 14.46 -6.29 7.10
CA ALA A 153 15.38 -5.98 6.01
C ALA A 153 16.81 -6.35 6.38
N GLY A 154 17.61 -6.76 5.39
CA GLY A 154 19.04 -7.00 5.58
C GLY A 154 19.38 -8.08 6.62
N GLY A 155 18.48 -9.05 6.86
CA GLY A 155 18.67 -10.08 7.89
C GLY A 155 18.27 -9.64 9.31
N VAL A 156 17.75 -8.44 9.48
CA VAL A 156 17.39 -7.85 10.77
C VAL A 156 15.87 -7.69 10.87
N LEU A 157 15.30 -8.20 11.97
CA LEU A 157 13.90 -7.97 12.32
C LEU A 157 13.82 -6.71 13.19
N TYR A 158 13.31 -5.64 12.61
CA TYR A 158 13.03 -4.39 13.29
C TYR A 158 11.65 -4.42 13.91
N ALA A 159 11.51 -3.72 15.03
CA ALA A 159 10.23 -3.46 15.65
C ALA A 159 10.17 -2.01 16.16
N TYR A 160 8.99 -1.48 16.38
CA TYR A 160 8.85 -0.20 17.07
C TYR A 160 8.11 -0.39 18.39
N ALA A 161 8.77 0.01 19.49
CA ALA A 161 8.18 0.06 20.81
C ALA A 161 7.59 1.45 21.04
N ASN A 162 6.27 1.53 21.24
CA ASN A 162 5.63 2.76 21.68
C ASN A 162 5.87 2.97 23.17
N PHE A 163 5.58 4.19 23.66
CA PHE A 163 5.74 4.50 25.07
C PHE A 163 4.68 3.77 25.90
N ASP A 164 5.13 2.92 26.82
CA ASP A 164 4.28 2.39 27.90
C ASP A 164 4.69 2.99 29.25
N THR A 165 3.68 3.23 30.06
CA THR A 165 3.63 4.04 31.28
C THR A 165 4.40 3.47 32.48
N ALA A 166 5.59 2.89 32.29
CA ALA A 166 6.60 2.75 33.32
C ALA A 166 7.86 2.12 32.73
N SER A 167 8.91 2.91 32.50
CA SER A 167 10.31 2.43 32.34
C SER A 167 10.66 1.54 31.14
N ALA A 168 9.74 1.29 30.19
CA ALA A 168 10.08 0.59 28.95
C ALA A 168 10.80 1.52 27.95
N PRO A 169 11.89 1.07 27.30
CA PRO A 169 12.49 1.81 26.20
C PRO A 169 11.45 2.00 25.08
N SER A 170 11.45 3.16 24.44
CA SER A 170 10.56 3.49 23.33
C SER A 170 11.39 3.87 22.12
N GLY A 171 10.99 3.43 20.93
CA GLY A 171 11.73 3.68 19.71
C GLY A 171 11.95 2.42 18.88
N LEU A 172 12.95 2.50 18.00
CA LEU A 172 13.30 1.41 17.11
C LEU A 172 14.06 0.32 17.88
N MET A 173 13.59 -0.91 17.74
CA MET A 173 14.16 -2.10 18.35
C MET A 173 14.67 -3.05 17.26
N ILE A 174 15.63 -3.90 17.62
CA ILE A 174 16.00 -5.11 16.90
C ILE A 174 15.54 -6.31 17.71
N LEU A 175 14.81 -7.23 17.10
CA LEU A 175 14.40 -8.48 17.72
C LEU A 175 15.31 -9.63 17.29
N ASN A 176 15.75 -10.43 18.25
CA ASN A 176 16.44 -11.67 17.97
C ASN A 176 15.44 -12.74 17.48
N THR A 177 15.57 -13.18 16.23
CA THR A 177 14.64 -14.14 15.62
C THR A 177 14.73 -15.57 16.15
N ALA A 178 15.73 -15.88 16.98
CA ALA A 178 15.88 -17.17 17.65
C ALA A 178 15.37 -17.16 19.10
N THR A 179 15.32 -16.00 19.76
CA THR A 179 14.96 -15.89 21.19
C THR A 179 13.80 -14.94 21.49
N GLY A 180 13.37 -14.12 20.53
CA GLY A 180 12.38 -13.07 20.71
C GLY A 180 12.90 -11.77 21.33
N MET A 181 14.03 -11.81 22.03
CA MET A 181 14.53 -10.71 22.85
C MET A 181 14.76 -9.42 22.05
N ALA A 182 14.21 -8.30 22.55
CA ALA A 182 14.41 -6.98 21.96
C ALA A 182 15.70 -6.32 22.43
N THR A 183 16.33 -5.55 21.55
CA THR A 183 17.45 -4.67 21.84
C THR A 183 17.17 -3.30 21.25
N ASP A 184 17.24 -2.26 22.08
CA ASP A 184 17.06 -0.87 21.65
C ASP A 184 18.21 -0.46 20.71
N VAL A 185 17.85 0.08 19.55
CA VAL A 185 18.82 0.61 18.58
C VAL A 185 19.55 1.82 19.15
N ASN A 186 18.84 2.68 19.88
CA ASN A 186 19.42 3.87 20.48
C ASN A 186 18.64 4.38 21.69
N PRO A 187 19.04 3.99 22.92
CA PRO A 187 18.40 4.44 24.16
C PRO A 187 18.48 5.94 24.42
N SER A 188 19.27 6.70 23.65
CA SER A 188 19.38 8.16 23.81
C SER A 188 18.33 8.93 23.01
N ILE A 189 17.49 8.26 22.22
CA ILE A 189 16.39 8.92 21.51
C ILE A 189 15.18 8.91 22.41
N ASP A 190 14.75 10.12 22.80
CA ASP A 190 13.61 10.29 23.68
C ASP A 190 12.37 9.58 23.15
N ALA A 191 11.64 8.99 24.10
CA ALA A 191 10.32 8.45 23.87
C ALA A 191 9.44 9.53 23.24
N PHE A 192 8.90 9.22 22.07
CA PHE A 192 7.96 10.10 21.40
C PHE A 192 6.56 9.71 21.83
N SER A 193 5.73 10.72 22.10
CA SER A 193 4.32 10.55 22.42
C SER A 193 3.46 10.21 21.20
N GLY A 194 4.03 10.17 19.99
CA GLY A 194 3.34 9.66 18.82
C GLY A 194 3.60 8.17 18.66
N GLU A 195 2.51 7.43 18.60
CA GLU A 195 2.48 5.99 18.44
C GLU A 195 2.76 5.66 16.98
N PHE A 196 3.80 4.91 16.63
CA PHE A 196 3.84 4.26 15.32
C PHE A 196 3.19 2.89 15.45
N GLN A 197 2.24 2.62 14.56
CA GLN A 197 1.40 1.43 14.56
C GLN A 197 1.80 0.48 13.42
N THR A 198 2.58 0.95 12.46
CA THR A 198 3.04 0.13 11.34
C THR A 198 4.43 0.56 10.89
N LEU A 199 5.20 -0.42 10.41
CA LEU A 199 6.51 -0.23 9.78
C LEU A 199 6.51 -0.94 8.42
N CYS A 200 7.17 -0.36 7.42
CA CYS A 200 7.50 -1.08 6.19
C CYS A 200 8.74 -0.47 5.53
N PHE A 201 9.44 -1.27 4.73
CA PHE A 201 10.56 -0.79 3.95
C PHE A 201 10.11 -0.47 2.52
N ASN A 202 10.57 0.66 1.99
CA ASN A 202 10.48 0.86 0.55
C ASN A 202 11.55 0.03 -0.19
N ARG A 203 11.48 0.00 -1.53
CA ARG A 203 12.44 -0.75 -2.36
C ARG A 203 13.89 -0.27 -2.26
N THR A 204 14.14 0.94 -1.78
CA THR A 204 15.51 1.47 -1.59
C THR A 204 16.05 1.22 -0.18
N GLY A 205 15.31 0.50 0.67
CA GLY A 205 15.73 0.16 2.03
C GLY A 205 15.50 1.26 3.06
N VAL A 206 14.69 2.27 2.76
CA VAL A 206 14.26 3.29 3.74
C VAL A 206 13.10 2.72 4.56
N LEU A 207 13.23 2.76 5.89
CA LEU A 207 12.18 2.35 6.82
C LEU A 207 11.18 3.49 7.01
N TYR A 208 9.92 3.22 6.67
CA TYR A 208 8.78 4.09 6.93
C TYR A 208 8.04 3.64 8.18
N ALA A 209 7.48 4.60 8.90
CA ALA A 209 6.62 4.39 10.05
C ALA A 209 5.32 5.18 9.89
N GLY A 210 4.20 4.55 10.29
CA GLY A 210 2.85 5.05 10.06
C GLY A 210 1.95 4.95 11.29
N SER A 211 1.03 5.91 11.41
CA SER A 211 -0.14 5.94 12.31
C SER A 211 -1.05 7.12 11.92
N SER A 212 -1.33 8.06 12.83
CA SER A 212 -1.76 9.43 12.54
C SER A 212 -0.63 10.31 11.98
N VAL A 213 0.53 9.72 11.70
CA VAL A 213 1.76 10.38 11.23
C VAL A 213 2.38 9.51 10.15
N LEU A 214 3.01 10.13 9.15
CA LEU A 214 3.98 9.47 8.29
C LEU A 214 5.39 9.98 8.59
N ALA A 215 6.32 9.06 8.81
CA ALA A 215 7.72 9.38 9.05
C ALA A 215 8.63 8.33 8.41
N THR A 216 9.91 8.66 8.34
CA THR A 216 10.98 7.68 8.10
C THR A 216 11.81 7.51 9.36
N ILE A 217 12.46 6.35 9.50
CA ILE A 217 13.35 6.04 10.62
C ILE A 217 14.71 5.60 10.06
N ASP A 218 15.77 6.24 10.52
CA ASP A 218 17.14 5.80 10.26
C ASP A 218 17.42 4.54 11.09
N THR A 219 17.67 3.42 10.42
CA THR A 219 17.81 2.11 11.08
C THR A 219 19.10 1.94 11.87
N ALA A 220 20.10 2.78 11.65
CA ALA A 220 21.37 2.74 12.38
C ALA A 220 21.30 3.54 13.68
N THR A 221 20.53 4.62 13.68
CA THR A 221 20.48 5.57 14.80
C THR A 221 19.16 5.55 15.55
N GLY A 222 18.09 4.97 14.99
CA GLY A 222 16.72 5.06 15.50
C GLY A 222 16.07 6.44 15.29
N LYS A 223 16.77 7.37 14.61
CA LYS A 223 16.29 8.76 14.47
C LYS A 223 15.15 8.84 13.46
N ARG A 224 14.08 9.49 13.88
CA ARG A 224 12.89 9.74 13.08
C ARG A 224 13.05 11.01 12.24
N HIS A 225 12.59 10.98 11.00
CA HIS A 225 12.38 12.15 10.16
C HIS A 225 10.90 12.24 9.79
N TRP A 226 10.25 13.25 10.36
CA TRP A 226 8.84 13.54 10.17
C TRP A 226 8.56 13.96 8.72
N ILE A 227 7.53 13.37 8.11
CA ILE A 227 7.04 13.79 6.80
C ILE A 227 5.81 14.68 6.98
N VAL A 228 4.72 14.14 7.55
CA VAL A 228 3.46 14.86 7.72
C VAL A 228 2.55 14.20 8.77
N ASP A 229 1.62 14.97 9.34
CA ASP A 229 0.43 14.43 10.02
C ASP A 229 -0.51 13.80 8.98
N LEU A 230 -0.96 12.59 9.25
CA LEU A 230 -1.98 11.95 8.43
C LEU A 230 -3.37 12.28 8.98
N PRO A 231 -4.36 12.55 8.10
CA PRO A 231 -5.75 12.79 8.52
C PRO A 231 -6.48 11.51 8.95
N VAL A 232 -5.77 10.37 8.99
CA VAL A 232 -6.30 9.03 9.26
C VAL A 232 -5.31 8.27 10.15
N ASP A 233 -5.82 7.36 10.96
CA ASP A 233 -5.00 6.44 11.74
C ASP A 233 -4.70 5.18 10.92
N VAL A 234 -3.46 5.07 10.43
CA VAL A 234 -2.99 3.94 9.63
C VAL A 234 -2.41 2.86 10.54
N ARG A 235 -3.07 1.71 10.61
CA ARG A 235 -2.63 0.55 11.41
C ARG A 235 -1.81 -0.45 10.62
N ALA A 236 -2.00 -0.49 9.32
CA ALA A 236 -1.33 -1.44 8.45
C ALA A 236 -0.90 -0.70 7.19
N MET A 237 0.37 -0.79 6.79
CA MET A 237 0.83 -0.21 5.53
C MET A 237 1.90 -1.03 4.84
N GLU A 238 1.95 -0.94 3.52
CA GLU A 238 2.99 -1.57 2.70
C GLU A 238 3.19 -0.82 1.39
N PHE A 239 4.39 -0.91 0.83
CA PHE A 239 4.67 -0.39 -0.52
C PHE A 239 4.12 -1.35 -1.57
N LEU A 240 3.32 -0.81 -2.48
CA LEU A 240 2.92 -1.52 -3.69
C LEU A 240 4.13 -1.68 -4.62
N GLU A 241 4.18 -2.81 -5.32
CA GLU A 241 5.17 -2.98 -6.39
C GLU A 241 4.78 -2.10 -7.58
N PRO A 242 5.62 -1.17 -8.07
CA PRO A 242 5.48 -0.54 -9.36
C PRO A 242 5.04 -1.50 -10.45
N ILE A 243 3.96 -1.12 -11.13
CA ILE A 243 3.42 -1.81 -12.30
C ILE A 243 4.03 -1.20 -13.56
N SER A 244 3.95 -1.91 -14.69
CA SER A 244 4.44 -1.41 -15.98
C SER A 244 3.56 -0.30 -16.59
N TYR A 245 2.57 0.17 -15.84
CA TYR A 245 1.59 1.16 -16.26
C TYR A 245 1.76 2.45 -15.43
N PRO A 246 1.59 3.62 -16.04
CA PRO A 246 1.66 4.89 -15.32
C PRO A 246 0.49 5.10 -14.36
N MET A 247 -0.61 4.36 -14.55
CA MET A 247 -1.80 4.44 -13.69
C MET A 247 -2.13 3.07 -13.10
N ARG A 248 -2.53 3.06 -11.83
CA ARG A 248 -3.03 1.86 -11.13
C ARG A 248 -4.53 1.94 -10.95
N LEU A 249 -5.23 0.95 -11.47
CA LEU A 249 -6.65 0.71 -11.30
C LEU A 249 -6.86 -0.34 -10.20
N MET A 250 -7.74 -0.03 -9.27
CA MET A 250 -8.26 -0.94 -8.25
C MET A 250 -9.79 -0.97 -8.34
N VAL A 251 -10.41 -2.14 -8.24
CA VAL A 251 -11.87 -2.28 -8.36
C VAL A 251 -12.46 -2.97 -7.14
N LEU A 252 -13.25 -2.22 -6.38
CA LEU A 252 -13.86 -2.64 -5.13
C LEU A 252 -15.33 -3.03 -5.31
N GLY A 253 -15.81 -3.93 -4.47
CA GLY A 253 -17.21 -4.32 -4.38
C GLY A 253 -17.50 -5.75 -4.86
N PRO A 254 -18.71 -6.26 -4.57
CA PRO A 254 -19.09 -7.63 -4.88
C PRO A 254 -19.48 -7.83 -6.35
N CYS A 255 -19.29 -9.06 -6.85
CA CYS A 255 -19.86 -9.54 -8.09
C CYS A 255 -20.74 -10.78 -7.82
N PRO A 256 -22.05 -10.79 -8.18
CA PRO A 256 -22.82 -9.67 -8.71
C PRO A 256 -22.99 -8.56 -7.68
N GLY A 257 -23.30 -7.36 -8.16
CA GLY A 257 -23.57 -6.23 -7.28
C GLY A 257 -23.06 -4.93 -7.86
N THR A 258 -22.68 -4.01 -6.97
CA THR A 258 -22.21 -2.69 -7.36
C THR A 258 -20.71 -2.60 -7.17
N LEU A 259 -19.98 -2.43 -8.27
CA LEU A 259 -18.54 -2.19 -8.25
C LEU A 259 -18.22 -0.71 -8.23
N ARG A 260 -17.01 -0.40 -7.77
CA ARG A 260 -16.42 0.92 -7.74
C ARG A 260 -14.97 0.84 -8.20
N ALA A 261 -14.59 1.62 -9.19
CA ALA A 261 -13.20 1.73 -9.60
C ALA A 261 -12.54 2.94 -8.94
N ALA A 262 -11.32 2.74 -8.46
CA ALA A 262 -10.40 3.77 -8.00
C ALA A 262 -9.15 3.74 -8.88
N LEU A 263 -8.62 4.91 -9.18
CA LEU A 263 -7.43 5.08 -9.99
C LEU A 263 -6.45 6.00 -9.27
N THR A 264 -5.16 5.65 -9.32
CA THR A 264 -4.05 6.51 -8.89
C THR A 264 -3.00 6.62 -10.02
N GLY A 265 -2.17 7.67 -9.97
CA GLY A 265 -1.05 7.87 -10.91
C GLY A 265 -1.36 8.68 -12.17
N ALA A 266 -2.60 9.12 -12.39
CA ALA A 266 -2.92 10.01 -13.51
C ALA A 266 -2.41 11.45 -13.26
N SER A 267 -2.42 12.33 -14.27
CA SER A 267 -2.12 13.74 -14.01
C SER A 267 -3.35 14.49 -13.47
N PRO A 268 -3.15 15.53 -12.61
CA PRO A 268 -4.26 16.31 -12.09
C PRO A 268 -5.17 16.87 -13.19
N ARG A 269 -6.49 16.79 -12.99
CA ARG A 269 -7.54 17.31 -13.90
C ARG A 269 -7.65 16.61 -15.26
N ASP A 270 -6.96 15.49 -15.46
CA ASP A 270 -7.17 14.65 -16.63
C ASP A 270 -8.60 14.08 -16.69
N ARG A 271 -8.98 13.59 -17.86
CA ARG A 271 -10.24 12.85 -18.05
C ARG A 271 -9.94 11.38 -18.21
N ILE A 272 -10.53 10.54 -17.36
CA ILE A 272 -10.37 9.08 -17.42
C ILE A 272 -11.63 8.46 -18.01
N ALA A 273 -11.46 7.55 -18.96
CA ALA A 273 -12.46 6.60 -19.38
C ALA A 273 -12.21 5.25 -18.69
N PHE A 274 -13.20 4.73 -17.97
CA PHE A 274 -13.21 3.35 -17.50
C PHE A 274 -13.88 2.50 -18.57
N LEU A 275 -13.07 1.70 -19.24
CA LEU A 275 -13.46 0.76 -20.28
C LEU A 275 -13.69 -0.60 -19.67
N TYR A 276 -14.60 -1.38 -20.25
CA TYR A 276 -14.84 -2.75 -19.82
C TYR A 276 -15.10 -3.70 -20.98
N SER A 277 -14.93 -5.00 -20.75
CA SER A 277 -15.40 -6.04 -21.66
C SER A 277 -15.93 -7.23 -20.86
N VAL A 278 -16.86 -7.98 -21.45
CA VAL A 278 -17.40 -9.22 -20.89
C VAL A 278 -17.09 -10.36 -21.85
N GLY A 279 -16.44 -11.41 -21.34
CA GLY A 279 -16.15 -12.63 -22.11
C GLY A 279 -15.08 -12.48 -23.19
N SER A 280 -14.38 -11.34 -23.23
CA SER A 280 -13.29 -11.06 -24.17
C SER A 280 -12.04 -10.58 -23.44
N SER A 281 -10.88 -10.80 -24.03
CA SER A 281 -9.57 -10.37 -23.53
C SER A 281 -8.58 -10.21 -24.67
N GLY A 282 -7.51 -9.46 -24.42
CA GLY A 282 -6.42 -9.26 -25.36
C GLY A 282 -6.52 -7.93 -26.10
N PRO A 283 -5.72 -7.73 -27.15
CA PRO A 283 -5.50 -6.40 -27.67
C PRO A 283 -6.69 -5.88 -28.50
N PHE A 284 -7.03 -4.61 -28.28
CA PHE A 284 -7.95 -3.83 -29.11
C PHE A 284 -7.36 -2.45 -29.36
N THR A 285 -7.30 -2.05 -30.62
CA THR A 285 -6.83 -0.70 -31.00
C THR A 285 -8.02 0.24 -31.09
N ILE A 286 -7.97 1.36 -30.36
CA ILE A 286 -9.00 2.38 -30.41
C ILE A 286 -9.07 2.96 -31.84
N PRO A 287 -10.23 2.89 -32.52
CA PRO A 287 -10.31 3.19 -33.96
C PRO A 287 -10.38 4.68 -34.26
N SER A 288 -10.83 5.52 -33.32
CA SER A 288 -11.05 6.95 -33.54
C SER A 288 -11.08 7.74 -32.23
N GLY A 289 -10.94 9.06 -32.32
CA GLY A 289 -10.98 9.97 -31.16
C GLY A 289 -9.58 10.40 -30.69
N PRO A 290 -9.48 11.08 -29.53
CA PRO A 290 -8.22 11.65 -29.06
C PRO A 290 -7.13 10.60 -28.79
N CYS A 291 -7.53 9.35 -28.50
CA CYS A 291 -6.62 8.23 -28.28
C CYS A 291 -6.71 7.15 -29.36
N ALA A 292 -7.05 7.54 -30.59
CA ALA A 292 -6.98 6.63 -31.73
C ALA A 292 -5.56 6.03 -31.86
N GLY A 293 -5.48 4.72 -32.06
CA GLY A 293 -4.20 3.99 -32.13
C GLY A 293 -3.71 3.43 -30.79
N THR A 294 -4.24 3.87 -29.65
CA THR A 294 -3.92 3.25 -28.35
C THR A 294 -4.44 1.83 -28.29
N GLN A 295 -3.61 0.91 -27.80
CA GLN A 295 -3.94 -0.50 -27.60
C GLN A 295 -4.40 -0.72 -26.15
N VAL A 296 -5.61 -1.24 -25.98
CA VAL A 296 -6.17 -1.66 -24.68
C VAL A 296 -6.28 -3.18 -24.66
N GLU A 297 -6.28 -3.79 -23.47
CA GLU A 297 -6.17 -5.25 -23.30
C GLU A 297 -7.53 -5.91 -22.95
N LEU A 298 -8.62 -5.33 -23.48
CA LEU A 298 -10.00 -5.73 -23.20
C LEU A 298 -10.65 -6.55 -24.33
N GLY A 299 -10.01 -6.68 -25.48
CA GLY A 299 -10.49 -7.44 -26.63
C GLY A 299 -11.58 -6.71 -27.44
N ALA A 300 -12.11 -7.41 -28.45
CA ALA A 300 -13.01 -6.81 -29.45
C ALA A 300 -14.37 -6.34 -28.92
N SER A 301 -14.80 -6.78 -27.74
CA SER A 301 -16.06 -6.38 -27.11
C SER A 301 -15.90 -5.23 -26.11
N VAL A 302 -14.80 -4.47 -26.20
CA VAL A 302 -14.59 -3.31 -25.34
C VAL A 302 -15.71 -2.29 -25.50
N ALA A 303 -16.18 -1.78 -24.37
CA ALA A 303 -17.19 -0.75 -24.28
C ALA A 303 -16.76 0.34 -23.30
N LEU A 304 -17.23 1.56 -23.54
CA LEU A 304 -17.10 2.65 -22.58
C LEU A 304 -18.10 2.43 -21.44
N GLY A 305 -17.61 2.35 -20.21
CA GLY A 305 -18.45 2.31 -19.01
C GLY A 305 -18.83 3.71 -18.55
N VAL A 306 -17.87 4.42 -17.94
CA VAL A 306 -18.07 5.78 -17.42
C VAL A 306 -16.82 6.61 -17.64
N MET A 307 -16.99 7.93 -17.63
CA MET A 307 -15.89 8.87 -17.57
C MET A 307 -15.88 9.59 -16.23
N SER A 308 -14.69 9.87 -15.71
CA SER A 308 -14.50 10.67 -14.50
C SER A 308 -13.38 11.67 -14.70
N ASN A 309 -13.46 12.79 -13.98
CA ASN A 309 -12.36 13.75 -13.93
C ASN A 309 -11.41 13.33 -12.81
N VAL A 310 -10.11 13.40 -13.08
CA VAL A 310 -9.07 13.20 -12.08
C VAL A 310 -9.07 14.39 -11.13
N GLY A 311 -8.97 14.09 -9.84
CA GLY A 311 -8.80 15.07 -8.79
C GLY A 311 -7.46 15.80 -8.89
N GLU A 312 -7.21 16.68 -7.92
CA GLU A 312 -5.98 17.48 -7.91
C GLU A 312 -4.72 16.66 -7.63
N LEU A 313 -4.86 15.42 -7.16
CA LEU A 313 -3.76 14.54 -6.77
C LEU A 313 -3.50 13.42 -7.77
N GLY A 314 -4.01 13.52 -9.00
CA GLY A 314 -3.82 12.44 -9.98
C GLY A 314 -4.65 11.19 -9.71
N ASN A 315 -5.66 11.31 -8.85
CA ASN A 315 -6.53 10.25 -8.40
C ASN A 315 -7.94 10.41 -8.99
N ALA A 316 -8.57 9.30 -9.41
CA ALA A 316 -9.96 9.32 -9.86
C ALA A 316 -10.77 8.23 -9.17
N ARG A 317 -12.06 8.48 -9.02
CA ARG A 317 -13.05 7.46 -8.66
C ARG A 317 -14.11 7.42 -9.74
N SER A 318 -14.51 6.22 -10.11
CA SER A 318 -15.67 6.03 -10.98
C SER A 318 -16.96 6.16 -10.18
N VAL A 319 -18.03 6.40 -10.93
CA VAL A 319 -19.40 6.21 -10.45
C VAL A 319 -19.71 4.71 -10.49
N TYR A 320 -20.42 4.24 -9.47
CA TYR A 320 -20.88 2.86 -9.26
C TYR A 320 -21.31 2.13 -10.55
N PHE A 321 -20.81 0.91 -10.76
CA PHE A 321 -21.19 0.05 -11.89
C PHE A 321 -22.02 -1.14 -11.40
N PRO A 322 -23.30 -1.27 -11.79
CA PRO A 322 -24.05 -2.49 -11.51
C PRO A 322 -23.55 -3.62 -12.42
N VAL A 323 -23.18 -4.76 -11.83
CA VAL A 323 -22.67 -5.94 -12.52
C VAL A 323 -23.62 -7.12 -12.34
N PRO A 324 -24.20 -7.66 -13.43
CA PRO A 324 -25.06 -8.83 -13.36
C PRO A 324 -24.24 -10.11 -13.09
N ALA A 325 -24.88 -11.12 -12.48
CA ALA A 325 -24.21 -12.37 -12.10
C ALA A 325 -23.53 -13.07 -13.27
N GLY A 326 -24.11 -13.02 -14.47
CA GLY A 326 -23.54 -13.64 -15.66
C GLY A 326 -22.24 -12.99 -16.17
N ALA A 327 -21.86 -11.81 -15.66
CA ALA A 327 -20.62 -11.13 -16.02
C ALA A 327 -19.47 -11.45 -15.04
N CYS A 328 -19.74 -12.04 -13.87
CA CYS A 328 -18.71 -12.41 -12.90
C CYS A 328 -17.82 -13.53 -13.46
N GLY A 329 -16.52 -13.42 -13.23
CA GLY A 329 -15.47 -14.23 -13.84
C GLY A 329 -15.18 -13.90 -15.31
N GLN A 330 -15.91 -12.96 -15.91
CA GLN A 330 -15.79 -12.60 -17.33
C GLN A 330 -15.58 -11.11 -17.59
N LEU A 331 -15.94 -10.27 -16.63
CA LEU A 331 -15.83 -8.82 -16.71
C LEU A 331 -14.39 -8.38 -16.47
N ARG A 332 -13.81 -7.64 -17.43
CA ARG A 332 -12.52 -6.98 -17.30
C ARG A 332 -12.71 -5.48 -17.34
N ILE A 333 -11.95 -4.73 -16.55
CA ILE A 333 -11.97 -3.27 -16.50
C ILE A 333 -10.56 -2.74 -16.72
N GLN A 334 -10.44 -1.68 -17.51
CA GLN A 334 -9.19 -0.94 -17.71
C GLN A 334 -9.49 0.57 -17.76
N ALA A 335 -8.61 1.39 -17.23
CA ALA A 335 -8.71 2.84 -17.34
C ALA A 335 -7.84 3.35 -18.50
N LEU A 336 -8.36 4.35 -19.20
CA LEU A 336 -7.68 5.10 -20.27
C LEU A 336 -7.70 6.58 -19.92
N ASN A 337 -6.53 7.21 -19.89
CA ASN A 337 -6.41 8.64 -19.79
C ASN A 337 -6.70 9.27 -21.17
N LEU A 338 -7.76 10.06 -21.29
CA LEU A 338 -8.17 10.67 -22.56
C LEU A 338 -7.32 11.89 -22.93
N THR A 339 -6.47 12.39 -22.03
CA THR A 339 -5.52 13.46 -22.30
C THR A 339 -4.19 12.91 -22.82
N THR A 340 -3.63 11.92 -22.13
CA THR A 340 -2.29 11.37 -22.41
C THR A 340 -2.32 10.08 -23.21
N CYS A 341 -3.48 9.44 -23.30
CA CYS A 341 -3.69 8.13 -23.94
C CYS A 341 -2.92 6.97 -23.29
N GLU A 342 -2.49 7.18 -22.05
CA GLU A 342 -1.95 6.16 -21.16
C GLU A 342 -3.06 5.24 -20.62
N ILE A 343 -2.70 4.00 -20.31
CA ILE A 343 -3.61 2.97 -19.81
C ILE A 343 -3.19 2.47 -18.43
N SER A 344 -4.13 1.92 -17.67
CA SER A 344 -3.85 1.21 -16.41
C SER A 344 -3.59 -0.28 -16.63
N ASN A 345 -3.31 -1.01 -15.53
CA ASN A 345 -3.53 -2.45 -15.45
C ASN A 345 -4.99 -2.83 -15.79
N VAL A 346 -5.19 -4.08 -16.22
CA VAL A 346 -6.51 -4.69 -16.39
C VAL A 346 -6.89 -5.42 -15.12
N VAL A 347 -8.10 -5.18 -14.61
CA VAL A 347 -8.66 -5.89 -13.47
C VAL A 347 -9.72 -6.86 -13.96
N LEU A 348 -9.55 -8.16 -13.68
CA LEU A 348 -10.57 -9.18 -13.87
C LEU A 348 -11.49 -9.21 -12.64
N ILE A 349 -12.80 -9.21 -12.88
CA ILE A 349 -13.81 -9.32 -11.83
C ILE A 349 -14.32 -10.76 -11.81
N ASP A 350 -13.86 -11.53 -10.85
CA ASP A 350 -14.48 -12.78 -10.37
C ASP A 350 -15.52 -12.53 -9.27
#